data_AF-A0A2R6T951-F1
#
_entry.id   AF-A0A2R6T951-F1
#
_cell.length_a   1.000
_cell.length_b   1.000
_cell.length_c   1.000
_cell.angle_alpha   90.00
_cell.angle_beta   90.00
_cell.angle_gamma   90.00
#
_symmetry.space_group_name_H-M   'P 1'
#
loop_
_entity.id
_entity.type
_entity.pdbx_description
1 polymer ?
#
loop_
_entity_poly.entity_id
_entity_poly.type
_entity_poly.pdbx_seq_one_letter_code
_entity_poly.pdbx_strand_id
1 'polypeptide(L)'
;MNHKRVKTGVYGLDDILKGGYRKKTINIVMGGTGVGKTTFAFQYSLYGLFRDENVVYISMEMNQKQIIREFEDMGWNEIKEFINKDKFHILQESGGRDSLFLSTTLMDKIRDRLSENKENRIIIDPLTPISFSYDDENKRKEINRFFESLRELGTTLITLEKHTVEEKEKKGVIPLYLADSVIQLQNLGFGELYDRTLKVIKHRGSDHGEGLYPFEIFKGTGIIVETSEEQLEKLKPNTKYCNRFQEAKETIKKEFEGDHKEALLKKVNLLEKNWTSDEDPKKVLNTIIKTEKYNNEN
;
A
#
# COMPACT_ATOMS: atom_id res chain seq x y z
N MET A 1 -17.22 5.67 7.62
CA MET A 1 -16.84 4.65 8.61
C MET A 1 -15.33 4.72 8.79
N ASN A 2 -14.87 4.97 10.01
CA ASN A 2 -13.43 5.09 10.29
C ASN A 2 -12.86 3.67 10.41
N HIS A 3 -12.59 3.03 9.26
CA HIS A 3 -12.02 1.68 9.24
C HIS A 3 -10.63 1.74 9.88
N LYS A 4 -10.45 1.05 11.01
CA LYS A 4 -9.18 0.96 11.75
C LYS A 4 -8.06 0.58 10.79
N ARG A 5 -7.11 1.49 10.54
CA ARG A 5 -5.98 1.31 9.63
C ARG A 5 -4.89 0.46 10.26
N VAL A 6 -4.14 -0.27 9.44
CA VAL A 6 -2.90 -0.97 9.82
C VAL A 6 -1.73 -0.07 9.48
N LYS A 7 -1.04 0.39 10.51
CA LYS A 7 0.10 1.30 10.39
C LYS A 7 1.29 0.58 9.77
N THR A 8 1.96 1.23 8.83
CA THR A 8 3.10 0.67 8.10
C THR A 8 4.33 0.51 9.00
N GLY A 9 4.49 1.40 9.98
CA GLY A 9 5.69 1.48 10.79
C GLY A 9 6.88 2.12 10.12
N VAL A 10 6.71 2.54 8.86
CA VAL A 10 7.65 3.40 8.16
C VAL A 10 7.34 4.84 8.52
N TYR A 11 8.31 5.54 9.12
CA TYR A 11 8.12 6.92 9.57
C TYR A 11 7.86 7.85 8.38
N GLY A 12 6.91 8.77 8.53
CA GLY A 12 6.44 9.68 7.48
C GLY A 12 5.48 9.05 6.45
N LEU A 13 5.51 7.73 6.25
CA LEU A 13 4.70 7.07 5.23
C LEU A 13 3.20 7.02 5.58
N ASP A 14 2.86 6.80 6.84
CA ASP A 14 1.45 6.66 7.23
C ASP A 14 0.64 7.93 6.97
N ASP A 15 1.27 9.12 6.99
CA ASP A 15 0.61 10.38 6.65
C ASP A 15 0.33 10.49 5.15
N ILE A 16 1.32 10.08 4.33
CA ILE A 16 1.16 9.95 2.87
C ILE A 16 0.02 8.96 2.55
N LEU A 17 -0.14 7.89 3.33
CA LEU A 17 -1.21 6.89 3.17
C LEU A 17 -2.51 7.24 3.90
N LYS A 18 -2.68 8.47 4.40
CA LYS A 18 -3.87 8.93 5.15
C LYS A 18 -4.24 7.98 6.31
N GLY A 19 -3.23 7.57 7.05
CA GLY A 19 -3.34 6.77 8.27
C GLY A 19 -2.82 5.33 8.15
N GLY A 20 -2.27 4.91 7.00
CA GLY A 20 -1.70 3.59 6.77
C GLY A 20 -2.60 2.67 5.93
N TYR A 21 -2.27 1.39 5.87
CA TYR A 21 -3.01 0.40 5.10
C TYR A 21 -4.41 0.16 5.65
N ARG A 22 -5.29 -0.32 4.78
CA ARG A 22 -6.58 -0.88 5.22
C ARG A 22 -6.34 -2.29 5.72
N LYS A 23 -7.19 -2.77 6.62
CA LYS A 23 -7.14 -4.16 7.05
C LYS A 23 -7.45 -5.09 5.89
N LYS A 24 -6.87 -6.29 5.93
CA LYS A 24 -7.18 -7.37 4.99
C LYS A 24 -6.96 -6.96 3.52
N THR A 25 -5.94 -6.13 3.29
CA THR A 25 -5.51 -5.72 1.94
C THR A 25 -4.18 -6.34 1.56
N ILE A 26 -3.94 -6.35 0.25
CA ILE A 26 -2.65 -6.70 -0.33
C ILE A 26 -1.92 -5.41 -0.69
N ASN A 27 -0.72 -5.24 -0.13
CA ASN A 27 0.09 -4.05 -0.31
C ASN A 27 1.42 -4.46 -0.91
N ILE A 28 1.77 -3.91 -2.06
CA ILE A 28 3.00 -4.24 -2.79
C ILE A 28 4.03 -3.11 -2.60
N VAL A 29 5.27 -3.50 -2.29
CA VAL A 29 6.45 -2.62 -2.33
C VAL A 29 7.35 -3.10 -3.46
N MET A 30 7.48 -2.30 -4.52
CA MET A 30 8.26 -2.66 -5.70
C MET A 30 9.46 -1.73 -5.90
N GLY A 31 10.53 -2.25 -6.50
CA GLY A 31 11.74 -1.47 -6.78
C GLY A 31 12.93 -2.32 -7.21
N GLY A 32 13.99 -1.67 -7.70
CA GLY A 32 15.23 -2.35 -8.09
C GLY A 32 15.95 -3.02 -6.92
N THR A 33 17.05 -3.72 -7.20
CA THR A 33 17.90 -4.27 -6.13
C THR A 33 18.48 -3.17 -5.24
N GLY A 34 18.66 -3.46 -3.95
CA GLY A 34 19.33 -2.55 -3.00
C GLY A 34 18.56 -1.27 -2.60
N VAL A 35 17.32 -1.07 -3.06
CA VAL A 35 16.54 0.15 -2.75
C VAL A 35 15.84 0.14 -1.39
N GLY A 36 15.95 -0.94 -0.60
CA GLY A 36 15.37 -1.02 0.76
C GLY A 36 14.05 -1.78 0.90
N LYS A 37 13.67 -2.63 -0.08
CA LYS A 37 12.43 -3.43 -0.01
C LYS A 37 12.37 -4.36 1.21
N THR A 38 13.41 -5.14 1.44
CA THR A 38 13.52 -6.04 2.59
C THR A 38 13.56 -5.25 3.91
N THR A 39 14.27 -4.12 3.96
CA THR A 39 14.23 -3.21 5.12
C THR A 39 12.81 -2.73 5.43
N PHE A 40 12.04 -2.36 4.41
CA PHE A 40 10.62 -2.01 4.57
C PHE A 40 9.84 -3.18 5.18
N ALA A 41 10.02 -4.38 4.64
CA ALA A 41 9.34 -5.59 5.09
C ALA A 41 9.66 -5.93 6.56
N PHE A 42 10.92 -5.80 6.96
CA PHE A 42 11.36 -5.96 8.34
C PHE A 42 10.78 -4.90 9.27
N GLN A 43 10.80 -3.63 8.86
CA GLN A 43 10.24 -2.54 9.66
C GLN A 43 8.72 -2.71 9.85
N TYR A 44 7.99 -3.11 8.81
CA TYR A 44 6.57 -3.45 8.90
C TYR A 44 6.29 -4.62 9.86
N SER A 45 7.17 -5.63 9.86
CA SER A 45 7.11 -6.78 10.76
C SER A 45 7.31 -6.35 12.22
N LEU A 46 8.42 -5.69 12.52
CA LEU A 46 8.76 -5.22 13.87
C LEU A 46 7.70 -4.30 14.44
N TYR A 47 7.19 -3.37 13.63
CA TYR A 47 6.18 -2.44 14.11
C TYR A 47 4.91 -3.14 14.59
N GLY A 48 4.51 -4.23 13.92
CA GLY A 48 3.41 -5.10 14.35
C GLY A 48 3.74 -5.86 15.62
N LEU A 49 4.93 -6.47 15.69
CA LEU A 49 5.40 -7.23 16.84
C LEU A 49 5.41 -6.40 18.13
N PHE A 50 5.90 -5.16 18.07
CA PHE A 50 5.87 -4.22 19.20
C PHE A 50 4.45 -3.80 19.64
N ARG A 51 3.43 -4.06 18.81
CA ARG A 51 2.01 -3.79 19.09
C ARG A 51 1.21 -5.03 19.43
N ASP A 52 1.90 -6.11 19.79
CA ASP A 52 1.30 -7.39 20.10
C ASP A 52 0.48 -7.99 18.94
N GLU A 53 0.84 -7.65 17.70
CA GLU A 53 0.29 -8.28 16.51
C GLU A 53 1.06 -9.57 16.18
N ASN A 54 0.41 -10.50 15.51
CA ASN A 54 1.01 -11.74 15.05
C ASN A 54 1.61 -11.56 13.65
N VAL A 55 2.83 -12.04 13.42
CA VAL A 55 3.54 -11.78 12.17
C VAL A 55 4.08 -13.07 11.56
N VAL A 56 3.65 -13.34 10.32
CA VAL A 56 4.13 -14.45 9.49
C VAL A 56 4.96 -13.89 8.35
N TYR A 57 6.25 -14.23 8.32
CA TYR A 57 7.20 -13.81 7.29
C TYR A 57 7.55 -14.99 6.39
N ILE A 58 7.20 -14.88 5.12
CA ILE A 58 7.48 -15.90 4.10
C ILE A 58 8.65 -15.41 3.27
N SER A 59 9.74 -16.18 3.25
CA SER A 59 10.89 -15.87 2.41
C SER A 59 11.13 -16.95 1.37
N MET A 60 11.41 -16.50 0.14
CA MET A 60 11.77 -17.35 -0.98
C MET A 60 13.29 -17.41 -1.21
N GLU A 61 14.02 -16.40 -0.71
CA GLU A 61 15.46 -16.22 -0.99
C GLU A 61 16.34 -16.47 0.23
N MET A 62 15.82 -16.24 1.43
CA MET A 62 16.59 -16.32 2.67
C MET A 62 16.06 -17.40 3.61
N ASN A 63 16.99 -18.09 4.26
CA ASN A 63 16.63 -18.96 5.38
C ASN A 63 16.46 -18.15 6.68
N GLN A 64 15.88 -18.79 7.70
CA GLN A 64 15.63 -18.17 9.00
C GLN A 64 16.89 -17.56 9.65
N LYS A 65 18.06 -18.22 9.54
CA LYS A 65 19.31 -17.70 10.13
C LYS A 65 19.78 -16.42 9.44
N GLN A 66 19.61 -16.33 8.12
CA GLN A 66 19.93 -15.12 7.35
C GLN A 66 18.99 -13.97 7.73
N ILE A 67 17.68 -14.22 7.78
CA ILE A 67 16.69 -13.21 8.18
C ILE A 67 17.01 -12.65 9.57
N ILE A 68 17.25 -13.52 10.56
CA ILE A 68 17.62 -13.09 11.91
C ILE A 68 18.89 -12.23 11.87
N ARG A 69 19.91 -12.64 11.11
CA ARG A 69 21.15 -11.87 10.98
C ARG A 69 20.89 -10.48 10.38
N GLU A 70 20.05 -10.36 9.36
CA GLU A 70 19.77 -9.05 8.77
C GLU A 70 19.02 -8.12 9.73
N PHE A 71 18.10 -8.65 10.55
CA PHE A 71 17.52 -7.90 11.66
C PHE A 71 18.59 -7.40 12.64
N GLU A 72 19.51 -8.27 13.06
CA GLU A 72 20.61 -7.91 13.98
C GLU A 72 21.58 -6.88 13.36
N ASP A 73 21.91 -7.02 12.08
CA ASP A 73 22.76 -6.08 11.33
C ASP A 73 22.11 -4.70 11.23
N MET A 74 20.78 -4.65 11.15
CA MET A 74 19.97 -3.43 11.28
C MET A 74 19.79 -2.96 12.72
N GLY A 75 20.32 -3.66 13.72
CA GLY A 75 20.24 -3.27 15.14
C GLY A 75 18.96 -3.70 15.85
N TRP A 76 18.16 -4.58 15.25
CA TRP A 76 16.87 -5.06 15.78
C TRP A 76 17.00 -6.43 16.44
N ASN A 77 17.77 -6.48 17.53
CA ASN A 77 18.11 -7.73 18.22
C ASN A 77 16.91 -8.38 18.94
N GLU A 78 15.87 -7.59 19.23
CA GLU A 78 14.63 -8.01 19.89
C GLU A 78 13.85 -9.06 19.08
N ILE A 79 14.17 -9.22 17.79
CA ILE A 79 13.52 -10.20 16.91
C ILE A 79 13.57 -11.63 17.47
N LYS A 80 14.68 -11.98 18.16
CA LYS A 80 14.86 -13.29 18.79
C LYS A 80 13.85 -13.52 19.91
N GLU A 81 13.50 -12.48 20.66
CA GLU A 81 12.47 -12.59 21.69
C GLU A 81 11.10 -12.84 21.10
N PHE A 82 10.77 -12.18 19.98
CA PHE A 82 9.49 -12.37 19.31
C PHE A 82 9.34 -13.76 18.71
N ILE A 83 10.43 -14.37 18.23
CA ILE A 83 10.47 -15.77 17.81
C ILE A 83 10.23 -16.68 19.03
N ASN A 84 10.96 -16.46 20.13
CA ASN A 84 10.82 -17.27 21.34
C ASN A 84 9.42 -17.16 21.99
N LYS A 85 8.77 -16.00 21.84
CA LYS A 85 7.39 -15.74 22.29
C LYS A 85 6.32 -16.22 21.29
N ASP A 86 6.72 -16.90 20.22
CA ASP A 86 5.85 -17.42 19.15
C ASP A 86 4.93 -16.35 18.55
N LYS A 87 5.48 -15.14 18.33
CA LYS A 87 4.78 -14.02 17.67
C LYS A 87 5.32 -13.72 16.27
N PHE A 88 6.56 -14.12 16.01
CA PHE A 88 7.22 -13.97 14.71
C PHE A 88 7.53 -15.34 14.13
N HIS A 89 6.80 -15.73 13.09
CA HIS A 89 6.96 -17.01 12.43
C HIS A 89 7.63 -16.80 11.07
N ILE A 90 8.77 -17.44 10.86
CA ILE A 90 9.48 -17.40 9.58
C ILE A 90 9.20 -18.71 8.83
N LEU A 91 8.57 -18.60 7.67
CA LEU A 91 8.33 -19.70 6.75
C LEU A 91 9.32 -19.56 5.58
N GLN A 92 10.28 -20.48 5.52
CA GLN A 92 11.15 -20.59 4.36
C GLN A 92 10.45 -21.46 3.31
N GLU A 93 10.25 -20.93 2.11
CA GLU A 93 9.71 -21.69 1.00
C GLU A 93 10.77 -21.82 -0.09
N SER A 94 11.44 -22.97 -0.10
CA SER A 94 12.45 -23.36 -1.08
C SER A 94 11.82 -24.26 -2.15
N GLY A 95 10.98 -23.68 -3.00
CA GLY A 95 10.36 -24.36 -4.15
C GLY A 95 11.13 -24.10 -5.46
N GLY A 96 11.15 -25.06 -6.39
CA GLY A 96 11.70 -24.85 -7.73
C GLY A 96 10.85 -23.88 -8.55
N ARG A 97 11.41 -23.32 -9.63
CA ARG A 97 10.85 -22.27 -10.50
C ARG A 97 9.52 -22.62 -11.20
N ASP A 98 8.90 -23.76 -10.90
CA ASP A 98 7.70 -24.27 -11.55
C ASP A 98 6.53 -24.33 -10.56
N SER A 99 5.53 -23.47 -10.82
CA SER A 99 4.12 -23.36 -10.36
C SER A 99 3.58 -23.97 -9.06
N LEU A 100 4.38 -24.58 -8.18
CA LEU A 100 3.95 -25.28 -6.95
C LEU A 100 3.91 -24.37 -5.71
N PHE A 101 4.35 -23.13 -5.83
CA PHE A 101 4.42 -22.14 -4.75
C PHE A 101 3.06 -21.62 -4.27
N LEU A 102 1.98 -21.83 -5.03
CA LEU A 102 0.60 -21.53 -4.62
C LEU A 102 -0.15 -22.80 -4.18
N SER A 103 0.59 -23.85 -3.79
CA SER A 103 -0.02 -25.06 -3.28
C SER A 103 -0.83 -24.77 -2.01
N THR A 104 -1.93 -25.50 -1.85
CA THR A 104 -2.73 -25.52 -0.61
C THR A 104 -1.84 -25.64 0.64
N THR A 105 -0.73 -26.37 0.53
CA THR A 105 0.28 -26.56 1.58
C THR A 105 0.86 -25.26 2.13
N LEU A 106 1.20 -24.26 1.30
CA LEU A 106 1.72 -22.98 1.82
C LEU A 106 0.64 -22.23 2.58
N MET A 107 -0.58 -22.19 2.04
CA MET A 107 -1.71 -21.55 2.69
C MET A 107 -2.05 -22.20 4.03
N ASP A 108 -1.96 -23.52 4.12
CA ASP A 108 -2.17 -24.27 5.35
C ASP A 108 -1.07 -23.96 6.37
N LYS A 109 0.21 -23.97 5.96
CA LYS A 109 1.34 -23.54 6.82
C LYS A 109 1.14 -22.11 7.34
N ILE A 110 0.64 -21.19 6.50
CA ILE A 110 0.36 -19.81 6.93
C ILE A 110 -0.74 -19.85 7.98
N ARG A 111 -1.88 -20.51 7.69
CA ARG A 111 -3.04 -20.58 8.56
C ARG A 111 -2.71 -21.15 9.94
N ASP A 112 -1.87 -22.18 10.00
CA ASP A 112 -1.41 -22.81 11.24
C ASP A 112 -0.59 -21.87 12.14
N ARG A 113 -0.06 -20.77 11.59
CA ARG A 113 0.75 -19.77 12.29
C ARG A 113 0.01 -18.47 12.52
N LEU A 114 -1.27 -18.38 12.18
CA LEU A 114 -2.06 -17.18 12.43
C LEU A 114 -2.71 -17.23 13.80
N SER A 115 -2.84 -16.06 14.40
CA SER A 115 -3.59 -15.89 15.64
C SER A 115 -5.07 -15.71 15.32
N GLU A 116 -5.94 -16.44 16.02
CA GLU A 116 -7.40 -16.22 15.95
C GLU A 116 -7.84 -14.96 16.71
N ASN A 117 -7.03 -14.49 17.66
CA ASN A 117 -7.39 -13.44 18.62
C ASN A 117 -6.68 -12.10 18.38
N LYS A 118 -5.72 -12.05 17.45
CA LYS A 118 -4.87 -10.87 17.21
C LYS A 118 -4.91 -10.46 15.73
N GLU A 119 -4.49 -9.23 15.46
CA GLU A 119 -4.26 -8.80 14.08
C GLU A 119 -3.08 -9.58 13.50
N ASN A 120 -3.23 -10.06 12.26
CA ASN A 120 -2.19 -10.81 11.56
C ASN A 120 -1.58 -9.94 10.45
N ARG A 121 -0.25 -9.82 10.47
CA ARG A 121 0.54 -9.31 9.35
C ARG A 121 1.18 -10.47 8.62
N ILE A 122 1.00 -10.49 7.30
CA ILE A 122 1.64 -11.47 6.43
C ILE A 122 2.65 -10.72 5.57
N ILE A 123 3.86 -11.23 5.47
CA ILE A 123 4.93 -10.65 4.66
C ILE A 123 5.42 -11.70 3.69
N ILE A 124 5.56 -11.35 2.42
CA ILE A 124 6.21 -12.18 1.39
C ILE A 124 7.36 -11.37 0.80
N ASP A 125 8.59 -11.79 1.08
CA ASP A 125 9.80 -11.05 0.69
C ASP A 125 10.90 -11.95 0.09
N PRO A 126 11.22 -11.79 -1.21
CA PRO A 126 10.34 -11.27 -2.25
C PRO A 126 9.35 -12.31 -2.74
N LEU A 127 8.25 -11.86 -3.35
CA LEU A 127 7.47 -12.71 -4.25
C LEU A 127 8.10 -12.61 -5.64
N THR A 128 9.10 -13.45 -5.91
CA THR A 128 9.75 -13.48 -7.22
C THR A 128 8.71 -13.84 -8.28
N PRO A 129 8.66 -13.13 -9.42
CA PRO A 129 7.83 -13.57 -10.52
C PRO A 129 8.37 -14.90 -11.02
N ILE A 130 7.69 -15.98 -10.62
CA ILE A 130 7.67 -17.24 -11.36
C ILE A 130 7.33 -16.86 -12.79
N SER A 131 7.77 -17.62 -13.79
CA SER A 131 7.31 -17.40 -15.17
C SER A 131 5.80 -17.64 -15.25
N PHE A 132 5.02 -16.66 -14.79
CA PHE A 132 3.60 -16.55 -14.90
C PHE A 132 3.38 -16.19 -16.35
N SER A 133 3.38 -17.19 -17.24
CA SER A 133 2.70 -17.04 -18.52
C SER A 133 1.24 -16.75 -18.17
N TYR A 134 0.96 -15.47 -17.95
CA TYR A 134 -0.31 -14.97 -17.48
C TYR A 134 -1.39 -15.11 -18.56
N ASP A 135 -0.95 -15.43 -19.78
CA ASP A 135 -1.77 -15.90 -20.89
C ASP A 135 -2.46 -17.24 -20.60
N ASP A 136 -2.05 -17.97 -19.56
CA ASP A 136 -2.75 -19.16 -19.08
C ASP A 136 -3.86 -18.77 -18.07
N GLU A 137 -5.12 -18.95 -18.48
CA GLU A 137 -6.29 -18.68 -17.63
C GLU A 137 -6.28 -19.44 -16.30
N ASN A 138 -5.73 -20.66 -16.27
CA ASN A 138 -5.71 -21.45 -15.04
C ASN A 138 -4.76 -20.85 -14.02
N LYS A 139 -3.56 -20.45 -14.46
CA LYS A 139 -2.58 -19.74 -13.61
C LYS A 139 -3.14 -18.41 -13.10
N ARG A 140 -3.87 -17.67 -13.94
CA ARG A 140 -4.56 -16.43 -13.53
C ARG A 140 -5.55 -16.68 -12.39
N LYS A 141 -6.38 -17.73 -12.51
CA LYS A 141 -7.36 -18.11 -11.47
C LYS A 141 -6.66 -18.51 -10.17
N GLU A 142 -5.56 -19.26 -10.24
CA GLU A 142 -4.78 -19.65 -9.07
C GLU A 142 -4.18 -18.45 -8.34
N ILE A 143 -3.55 -17.52 -9.06
CA ILE A 143 -3.01 -16.28 -8.48
C ILE A 143 -4.13 -15.47 -7.82
N ASN A 144 -5.28 -15.30 -8.49
CA ASN A 144 -6.41 -14.57 -7.91
C ASN A 144 -6.85 -15.22 -6.59
N ARG A 145 -7.06 -16.54 -6.56
CA ARG A 145 -7.46 -17.29 -5.35
C ARG A 145 -6.43 -17.16 -4.24
N PHE A 146 -5.14 -17.17 -4.56
CA PHE A 146 -4.09 -16.97 -3.58
C PHE A 146 -4.17 -15.59 -2.92
N PHE A 147 -4.29 -14.53 -3.72
CA PHE A 147 -4.43 -13.16 -3.21
C PHE A 147 -5.74 -12.96 -2.44
N GLU A 148 -6.83 -13.60 -2.86
CA GLU A 148 -8.10 -13.62 -2.12
C GLU A 148 -7.93 -14.30 -0.76
N SER A 149 -7.31 -15.47 -0.72
CA SER A 149 -7.06 -16.20 0.53
C SER A 149 -6.20 -15.38 1.50
N LEU A 150 -5.14 -14.72 1.00
CA LEU A 150 -4.31 -13.83 1.82
C LEU A 150 -5.11 -12.69 2.45
N ARG A 151 -6.07 -12.10 1.73
CA ARG A 151 -6.95 -11.05 2.27
C ARG A 151 -7.80 -11.57 3.42
N GLU A 152 -8.31 -12.79 3.33
CA GLU A 152 -9.10 -13.38 4.41
C GLU A 152 -8.29 -13.55 5.68
N LEU A 153 -7.01 -13.90 5.53
CA LEU A 153 -6.09 -14.22 6.62
C LEU A 153 -5.47 -13.01 7.32
N GLY A 154 -5.17 -11.92 6.60
CA GLY A 154 -4.52 -10.77 7.23
C GLY A 154 -4.16 -9.62 6.29
N THR A 155 -3.50 -8.61 6.85
CA THR A 155 -2.99 -7.48 6.05
C THR A 155 -1.61 -7.83 5.52
N THR A 156 -1.53 -8.01 4.20
CA THR A 156 -0.35 -8.59 3.56
C THR A 156 0.53 -7.51 2.94
N LEU A 157 1.84 -7.63 3.15
CA LEU A 157 2.88 -6.89 2.45
C LEU A 157 3.64 -7.86 1.54
N ILE A 158 3.79 -7.51 0.27
CA ILE A 158 4.53 -8.29 -0.72
C ILE A 158 5.61 -7.39 -1.30
N THR A 159 6.86 -7.85 -1.32
CA THR A 159 7.90 -7.14 -2.06
C THR A 159 8.08 -7.76 -3.45
N LEU A 160 8.28 -6.89 -4.45
CA LEU A 160 8.49 -7.29 -5.84
C LEU A 160 9.72 -6.58 -6.41
N GLU A 161 10.50 -7.30 -7.21
CA GLU A 161 11.52 -6.66 -8.02
C GLU A 161 10.90 -5.93 -9.22
N LYS A 162 11.37 -4.71 -9.49
CA LYS A 162 10.93 -3.97 -10.67
C LYS A 162 11.74 -4.41 -11.89
N HIS A 163 11.10 -5.14 -12.81
CA HIS A 163 11.70 -5.53 -14.08
C HIS A 163 11.71 -4.40 -15.12
N THR A 164 12.79 -4.32 -15.90
CA THR A 164 12.87 -3.46 -17.09
C THR A 164 11.91 -3.94 -18.18
N VAL A 165 11.60 -3.09 -19.16
CA VAL A 165 10.66 -3.45 -20.26
C VAL A 165 11.11 -4.71 -21.00
N GLU A 166 12.41 -4.86 -21.24
CA GLU A 166 13.02 -6.04 -21.89
C GLU A 166 12.95 -7.31 -21.03
N GLU A 167 12.96 -7.18 -19.69
CA GLU A 167 12.81 -8.30 -18.76
C GLU A 167 11.35 -8.77 -18.63
N LYS A 168 10.38 -7.85 -18.80
CA LYS A 168 8.94 -8.17 -18.75
C LYS A 168 8.49 -9.12 -19.86
N GLU A 169 9.15 -9.09 -21.01
CA GLU A 169 8.84 -9.99 -22.13
C GLU A 169 9.34 -11.42 -21.88
N LYS A 170 10.32 -11.61 -20.98
CA LYS A 170 10.95 -12.91 -20.69
C LYS A 170 10.47 -13.56 -19.40
N LYS A 171 9.96 -12.78 -18.45
CA LYS A 171 9.47 -13.25 -17.15
C LYS A 171 8.04 -12.79 -16.96
N GLY A 172 7.14 -13.73 -16.70
CA GLY A 172 5.76 -13.42 -16.31
C GLY A 172 5.70 -12.42 -15.17
N VAL A 173 4.95 -11.32 -15.33
CA VAL A 173 4.90 -10.23 -14.34
C VAL A 173 3.63 -10.37 -13.51
N ILE A 174 3.75 -10.28 -12.17
CA ILE A 174 2.58 -10.21 -11.29
C ILE A 174 1.79 -8.94 -11.60
N PRO A 175 0.51 -9.05 -11.95
CA PRO A 175 -0.27 -7.87 -12.26
C PRO A 175 -0.53 -6.99 -11.03
N LEU A 176 -0.11 -5.73 -11.12
CA LEU A 176 -0.30 -4.73 -10.05
C LEU A 176 -1.78 -4.43 -9.75
N TYR A 177 -2.72 -4.82 -10.62
CA TYR A 177 -4.14 -4.63 -10.37
C TYR A 177 -4.63 -5.48 -9.17
N LEU A 178 -3.94 -6.56 -8.82
CA LEU A 178 -4.24 -7.47 -7.70
C LEU A 178 -4.01 -6.83 -6.32
N ALA A 179 -3.11 -5.84 -6.26
CA ALA A 179 -2.81 -5.12 -5.03
C ALA A 179 -3.84 -4.01 -4.77
N ASP A 180 -4.12 -3.74 -3.51
CA ASP A 180 -4.84 -2.52 -3.12
C ASP A 180 -3.90 -1.34 -3.09
N SER A 181 -2.71 -1.52 -2.51
CA SER A 181 -1.68 -0.48 -2.43
C SER A 181 -0.45 -0.90 -3.22
N VAL A 182 0.15 0.04 -3.94
CA VAL A 182 1.43 -0.16 -4.62
C VAL A 182 2.33 1.02 -4.27
N ILE A 183 3.47 0.72 -3.65
CA ILE A 183 4.51 1.67 -3.31
C ILE A 183 5.74 1.32 -4.15
N GLN A 184 6.31 2.32 -4.80
CA GLN A 184 7.52 2.17 -5.58
C GLN A 184 8.69 2.84 -4.86
N LEU A 185 9.75 2.08 -4.61
CA LEU A 185 11.04 2.58 -4.15
C LEU A 185 12.00 2.69 -5.32
N GLN A 186 12.72 3.79 -5.40
CA GLN A 186 13.71 4.03 -6.45
C GLN A 186 15.01 4.54 -5.83
N ASN A 187 16.13 4.13 -6.42
CA ASN A 187 17.39 4.83 -6.28
C ASN A 187 17.64 5.56 -7.61
N LEU A 188 17.75 6.88 -7.57
CA LEU A 188 17.95 7.73 -8.73
C LEU A 188 19.42 7.75 -9.20
N GLY A 189 20.36 7.40 -8.31
CA GLY A 189 21.77 7.21 -8.66
C GLY A 189 22.51 8.49 -9.04
N PHE A 190 22.09 9.65 -8.52
CA PHE A 190 22.75 10.93 -8.79
C PHE A 190 23.93 11.20 -7.84
N GLY A 191 24.10 10.40 -6.78
CA GLY A 191 25.28 10.46 -5.90
C GLY A 191 25.25 11.62 -4.90
N GLU A 192 24.09 12.25 -4.70
CA GLU A 192 23.88 13.38 -3.79
C GLU A 192 22.96 13.01 -2.61
N LEU A 193 22.69 13.95 -1.70
CA LEU A 193 21.59 13.81 -0.74
C LEU A 193 20.29 13.50 -1.51
N TYR A 194 19.47 12.57 -0.99
CA TYR A 194 18.17 12.16 -1.55
C TYR A 194 18.18 11.25 -2.79
N ASP A 195 19.19 10.39 -2.92
CA ASP A 195 19.24 9.38 -3.98
C ASP A 195 18.07 8.39 -3.94
N ARG A 196 17.46 8.16 -2.77
CA ARG A 196 16.34 7.23 -2.61
C ARG A 196 15.01 7.96 -2.51
N THR A 197 14.04 7.54 -3.32
CA THR A 197 12.70 8.13 -3.36
C THR A 197 11.60 7.06 -3.29
N LEU A 198 10.51 7.43 -2.64
CA LEU A 198 9.28 6.65 -2.48
C LEU A 198 8.15 7.34 -3.25
N LYS A 199 7.37 6.54 -3.97
CA LYS A 199 6.15 6.99 -4.64
C LYS A 199 4.99 6.04 -4.35
N VAL A 200 3.84 6.56 -3.96
CA VAL A 200 2.60 5.78 -3.91
C VAL A 200 1.98 5.79 -5.31
N ILE A 201 1.93 4.62 -5.95
CA ILE A 201 1.36 4.43 -7.30
C ILE A 201 -0.15 4.21 -7.22
N LYS A 202 -0.60 3.55 -6.16
CA LYS A 202 -2.00 3.16 -5.95
C LYS A 202 -2.26 3.00 -4.45
N HIS A 203 -3.43 3.43 -3.99
CA HIS A 203 -3.93 3.09 -2.65
C HIS A 203 -5.46 2.94 -2.66
N ARG A 204 -5.96 1.79 -3.13
CA ARG A 204 -7.35 1.58 -3.52
C ARG A 204 -8.35 1.96 -2.42
N GLY A 205 -9.31 2.77 -2.84
CA GLY A 205 -10.44 3.22 -2.06
C GLY A 205 -10.09 4.28 -1.01
N SER A 206 -8.83 4.67 -0.88
CA SER A 206 -8.35 5.75 -0.01
C SER A 206 -7.63 6.80 -0.86
N ASP A 207 -7.68 8.05 -0.44
CA ASP A 207 -6.74 9.05 -0.96
C ASP A 207 -5.31 8.74 -0.47
N HIS A 208 -4.30 9.27 -1.16
CA HIS A 208 -2.90 9.21 -0.78
C HIS A 208 -2.13 10.42 -1.30
N GLY A 209 -0.98 10.72 -0.72
CA GLY A 209 -0.10 11.78 -1.22
C GLY A 209 0.41 11.48 -2.61
N GLU A 210 0.32 12.48 -3.48
CA GLU A 210 0.91 12.49 -4.82
C GLU A 210 2.35 13.01 -4.74
N GLY A 211 3.19 12.65 -5.72
CA GLY A 211 4.59 13.12 -5.80
C GLY A 211 5.66 12.09 -5.45
N LEU A 212 6.90 12.56 -5.36
CA LEU A 212 8.09 11.80 -4.96
C LEU A 212 8.52 12.26 -3.58
N TYR A 213 8.76 11.29 -2.70
CA TYR A 213 9.15 11.54 -1.31
C TYR A 213 10.55 10.98 -1.08
N PRO A 214 11.57 11.82 -0.80
CA PRO A 214 12.87 11.34 -0.40
C PRO A 214 12.78 10.46 0.85
N PHE A 215 13.67 9.48 0.96
CA PHE A 215 13.79 8.72 2.20
C PHE A 215 15.23 8.28 2.45
N GLU A 216 15.53 8.05 3.71
CA GLU A 216 16.80 7.51 4.16
C GLU A 216 16.61 6.21 4.94
N ILE A 217 17.69 5.43 5.06
CA ILE A 217 17.70 4.18 5.83
C ILE A 217 18.73 4.32 6.95
N PHE A 218 18.26 4.27 8.19
CA PHE A 218 19.10 4.36 9.38
C PHE A 218 19.13 3.03 10.12
N LYS A 219 20.31 2.62 10.56
CA LYS A 219 20.46 1.48 11.48
C LYS A 219 19.68 1.77 12.78
N GLY A 220 19.01 0.76 13.31
CA GLY A 220 18.14 0.81 14.49
C GLY A 220 16.73 1.32 14.21
N THR A 221 16.53 2.12 13.15
CA THR A 221 15.23 2.77 12.88
C THR A 221 14.56 2.28 11.60
N GLY A 222 15.33 1.94 10.57
CA GLY A 222 14.84 1.55 9.25
C GLY A 222 14.63 2.75 8.34
N ILE A 223 13.60 2.69 7.51
CA ILE A 223 13.24 3.75 6.57
C ILE A 223 12.58 4.91 7.30
N ILE A 224 13.03 6.12 6.99
CA ILE A 224 12.37 7.38 7.35
C ILE A 224 12.09 8.15 6.07
N VAL A 225 10.82 8.40 5.79
CA VAL A 225 10.37 9.19 4.64
C VAL A 225 10.33 10.65 5.04
N GLU A 226 11.02 11.47 4.25
CA GLU A 226 10.99 12.92 4.42
C GLU A 226 9.74 13.48 3.76
N THR A 227 8.96 14.18 4.57
CA THR A 227 7.78 14.91 4.13
C THR A 227 7.95 16.34 4.58
N SER A 228 7.96 17.29 3.63
CA SER A 228 7.98 18.71 3.99
C SER A 228 6.62 19.12 4.57
N GLU A 229 6.60 20.16 5.40
CA GLU A 229 5.34 20.72 5.90
C GLU A 229 4.42 21.13 4.74
N GLU A 230 4.97 21.68 3.65
CA GLU A 230 4.23 22.02 2.44
C GLU A 230 3.58 20.79 1.79
N GLN A 231 4.29 19.66 1.72
CA GLN A 231 3.72 18.41 1.21
C GLN A 231 2.60 17.88 2.11
N LEU A 232 2.75 18.01 3.43
CA LEU A 232 1.71 17.62 4.39
C LEU A 232 0.51 18.58 4.36
N GLU A 233 0.71 19.86 4.10
CA GLU A 233 -0.38 20.83 3.89
C GLU A 233 -1.19 20.52 2.64
N LYS A 234 -0.55 20.09 1.55
CA LYS A 234 -1.23 19.60 0.33
C LYS A 234 -2.06 18.33 0.58
N LEU A 235 -1.90 17.67 1.72
CA LEU A 235 -2.77 16.55 2.13
C LEU A 235 -4.03 17.01 2.87
N LYS A 236 -4.11 18.27 3.30
CA LYS A 236 -5.26 18.84 4.01
C LYS A 236 -6.22 19.53 3.02
N PRO A 237 -7.53 19.57 3.31
CA PRO A 237 -8.47 20.30 2.48
C PRO A 237 -8.11 21.78 2.41
N ASN A 238 -7.99 22.31 1.20
CA ASN A 238 -7.67 23.69 0.91
C ASN A 238 -8.91 24.58 1.13
N THR A 239 -8.86 25.38 2.19
CA THR A 239 -9.98 26.25 2.61
C THR A 239 -10.04 27.58 1.86
N LYS A 240 -9.04 27.90 1.03
CA LYS A 240 -8.99 29.16 0.25
C LYS A 240 -10.21 29.37 -0.64
N TYR A 241 -10.81 28.27 -1.10
CA TYR A 241 -11.91 28.28 -2.07
C TYR A 241 -13.29 28.02 -1.45
N CYS A 242 -13.45 28.10 -0.12
CA CYS A 242 -14.74 27.88 0.55
C CYS A 242 -15.89 28.69 -0.10
N ASN A 243 -15.66 29.95 -0.46
CA ASN A 243 -16.68 30.78 -1.12
C ASN A 243 -17.16 30.17 -2.46
N ARG A 244 -16.28 29.56 -3.26
CA ARG A 244 -16.66 28.89 -4.52
C ARG A 244 -17.59 27.71 -4.27
N PHE A 245 -17.33 26.93 -3.23
CA PHE A 245 -18.19 25.82 -2.84
C PHE A 245 -19.54 26.32 -2.33
N GLN A 246 -19.59 27.45 -1.61
CA GLN A 246 -20.86 28.06 -1.18
C GLN A 246 -21.67 28.58 -2.37
N GLU A 247 -21.03 29.32 -3.31
CA GLU A 247 -21.66 29.76 -4.56
C GLU A 247 -22.27 28.58 -5.33
N ALA A 248 -21.54 27.48 -5.49
CA ALA A 248 -22.05 26.29 -6.15
C ALA A 248 -23.25 25.66 -5.41
N LYS A 249 -23.22 25.60 -4.07
CA LYS A 249 -24.36 25.10 -3.28
C LYS A 249 -25.60 25.98 -3.43
N GLU A 250 -25.42 27.30 -3.50
CA GLU A 250 -26.53 28.23 -3.74
C GLU A 250 -27.14 28.04 -5.12
N THR A 251 -26.32 27.88 -6.16
CA THR A 251 -26.78 27.55 -7.51
C THR A 251 -27.57 26.23 -7.51
N ILE A 252 -27.06 25.19 -6.86
CA ILE A 252 -27.75 23.89 -6.76
C ILE A 252 -29.10 24.04 -6.04
N LYS A 253 -29.16 24.82 -4.96
CA LYS A 253 -30.40 25.06 -4.22
C LYS A 253 -31.47 25.78 -5.05
N LYS A 254 -31.06 26.57 -6.05
CA LYS A 254 -31.93 27.32 -6.96
C LYS A 254 -32.37 26.51 -8.18
N GLU A 255 -31.48 25.70 -8.75
CA GLU A 255 -31.71 25.04 -10.03
C GLU A 255 -32.24 23.60 -9.92
N PHE A 256 -32.17 22.97 -8.74
CA PHE A 256 -32.59 21.58 -8.54
C PHE A 256 -33.58 21.47 -7.37
N GLU A 257 -34.46 20.46 -7.41
CA GLU A 257 -35.45 20.18 -6.36
C GLU A 257 -35.43 18.70 -5.95
N GLY A 258 -36.11 18.37 -4.85
CA GLY A 258 -36.27 17.01 -4.34
C GLY A 258 -34.95 16.27 -4.02
N ASP A 259 -34.97 14.96 -4.16
CA ASP A 259 -33.85 14.06 -3.84
C ASP A 259 -32.59 14.35 -4.67
N HIS A 260 -32.76 14.83 -5.91
CA HIS A 260 -31.63 15.19 -6.78
C HIS A 260 -30.81 16.36 -6.21
N LYS A 261 -31.48 17.39 -5.70
CA LYS A 261 -30.82 18.52 -5.02
C LYS A 261 -30.03 18.04 -3.80
N GLU A 262 -30.63 17.19 -2.97
CA GLU A 262 -29.95 16.68 -1.76
C GLU A 262 -28.72 15.84 -2.10
N ALA A 263 -28.82 14.98 -3.12
CA ALA A 263 -27.71 14.19 -3.61
C ALA A 263 -26.56 15.07 -4.13
N LEU A 264 -26.86 16.11 -4.90
CA LEU A 264 -25.85 17.00 -5.47
C LEU A 264 -25.19 17.88 -4.41
N LEU A 265 -25.95 18.40 -3.45
CA LEU A 265 -25.41 19.12 -2.29
C LEU A 265 -24.49 18.22 -1.45
N LYS A 266 -24.85 16.95 -1.26
CA LYS A 266 -24.00 15.97 -0.59
C LYS A 266 -22.69 15.75 -1.34
N LYS A 267 -22.71 15.63 -2.68
CA LYS A 267 -21.50 15.53 -3.52
C LYS A 267 -20.60 16.76 -3.35
N VAL A 268 -21.16 17.98 -3.43
CA VAL A 268 -20.37 19.22 -3.29
C VAL A 268 -19.80 19.39 -1.89
N ASN A 269 -20.55 19.05 -0.84
CA ASN A 269 -20.04 19.04 0.53
C ASN A 269 -18.90 18.03 0.73
N LEU A 270 -18.98 16.87 0.08
CA LEU A 270 -17.89 15.89 0.09
C LEU A 270 -16.68 16.41 -0.68
N LEU A 271 -16.88 17.05 -1.83
CA LEU A 271 -15.81 17.64 -2.61
C LEU A 271 -15.08 18.73 -1.82
N GLU A 272 -15.80 19.67 -1.20
CA GLU A 272 -15.23 20.72 -0.35
C GLU A 272 -14.37 20.15 0.78
N LYS A 273 -14.88 19.10 1.46
CA LYS A 273 -14.17 18.45 2.56
C LYS A 273 -12.90 17.71 2.13
N ASN A 274 -12.71 17.44 0.84
CA ASN A 274 -11.58 16.67 0.33
C ASN A 274 -10.79 17.42 -0.77
N TRP A 275 -11.09 18.70 -1.01
CA TRP A 275 -10.44 19.47 -2.06
C TRP A 275 -9.04 19.87 -1.63
N THR A 276 -8.02 19.15 -2.08
CA THR A 276 -6.61 19.40 -1.73
C THR A 276 -5.86 20.21 -2.79
N SER A 277 -6.48 20.46 -3.95
CA SER A 277 -5.84 21.13 -5.08
C SER A 277 -5.70 22.65 -4.85
N ASP A 278 -4.57 23.19 -5.31
CA ASP A 278 -4.33 24.64 -5.36
C ASP A 278 -5.07 25.34 -6.52
N GLU A 279 -5.63 24.58 -7.46
CA GLU A 279 -6.43 25.11 -8.57
C GLU A 279 -7.82 25.57 -8.11
N ASP A 280 -8.35 26.64 -8.73
CA ASP A 280 -9.71 27.12 -8.45
C ASP A 280 -10.74 26.02 -8.84
N PRO A 281 -11.59 25.54 -7.90
CA PRO A 281 -12.54 24.46 -8.15
C PRO A 281 -13.66 24.84 -9.12
N LYS A 282 -13.78 26.11 -9.52
CA LYS A 282 -14.86 26.63 -10.39
C LYS A 282 -15.10 25.78 -11.64
N LYS A 283 -14.04 25.31 -12.31
CA LYS A 283 -14.20 24.46 -13.51
C LYS A 283 -14.86 23.13 -13.17
N VAL A 284 -14.43 22.49 -12.08
CA VAL A 284 -15.00 21.21 -11.60
C VAL A 284 -16.44 21.40 -11.15
N LEU A 285 -16.71 22.44 -10.35
CA LEU A 285 -18.04 22.80 -9.86
C LEU A 285 -19.04 23.14 -10.99
N ASN A 286 -18.58 23.85 -12.01
CA ASN A 286 -19.42 24.16 -13.18
C ASN A 286 -19.68 22.91 -14.03
N THR A 287 -18.69 22.04 -14.19
CA THR A 287 -18.84 20.79 -14.95
C THR A 287 -19.84 19.88 -14.27
N ILE A 288 -19.75 19.69 -12.94
CA ILE A 288 -20.68 18.84 -12.20
C ILE A 288 -22.13 19.35 -12.28
N ILE A 289 -22.36 20.66 -12.09
CA ILE A 289 -23.71 21.25 -12.19
C ILE A 289 -24.25 21.11 -13.62
N LYS A 290 -23.44 21.43 -14.64
CA LYS A 290 -23.86 21.36 -16.04
C LYS A 290 -24.23 19.94 -16.48
N THR A 291 -23.44 18.94 -16.08
CA THR A 291 -23.69 17.53 -16.42
C THR A 291 -24.97 17.02 -15.75
N GLU A 292 -25.19 17.33 -14.48
CA GLU A 292 -26.42 16.90 -13.77
C GLU A 292 -27.66 17.58 -14.34
N LYS A 293 -27.55 18.84 -14.77
CA LYS A 293 -28.63 19.54 -15.47
C LYS A 293 -28.99 18.84 -16.78
N TYR A 294 -27.99 18.51 -17.60
CA TYR A 294 -28.20 17.78 -18.86
C TYR A 294 -28.86 16.41 -18.66
N ASN A 295 -28.45 15.67 -17.62
CA ASN A 295 -29.03 14.36 -17.32
C ASN A 295 -30.45 14.41 -16.73
N ASN A 296 -30.88 15.57 -16.22
CA ASN A 296 -32.23 15.76 -15.68
C ASN A 296 -33.21 16.25 -16.76
N GLU A 297 -32.69 16.80 -17.86
CA GLU A 297 -33.46 17.28 -19.02
C GLU A 297 -33.68 16.21 -20.11
N ASN A 298 -32.95 15.08 -20.05
CA ASN A 298 -33.05 13.93 -20.99
C ASN A 298 -33.42 12.64 -20.25
#